data_AF-A0A7W1LD38-F1
#
_entry.id   AF-A0A7W1LD38-F1
#
_cell.length_a   1.000
_cell.length_b   1.000
_cell.length_c   1.000
_cell.angle_alpha   90.00
_cell.angle_beta   90.00
_cell.angle_gamma   90.00
#
_symmetry.space_group_name_H-M   'P 1'
#
loop_
_entity.id
_entity.type
_entity.pdbx_description
1 polymer ?
#
loop_
_entity_poly.entity_id
_entity_poly.type
_entity_poly.pdbx_seq_one_letter_code
_entity_poly.pdbx_strand_id
1 'polypeptide(L)'
;MSVAEETLKEQAREVSIQQTAPIVNRVLDFLSSVRFGVVLLCVLVLLSLIGMLIIQQNVNGFDAYFASLTPAEKTVYGTLGLFDIYHSWYFNFLLLVLSLNIVLASIDRFPSAWSFISKPKLDASRKWLLGQKQSASVEMRGENEEEIAARVSEVFKQQGLKATVSGKKGRLYIFGESGRWNRLGAYIVHVFLLTLFLGHFVALQTGFDADVRMMPGQTTNEIQLIEFNLDKQERFAVGLPFTITCTD
;
A
#
# COMPACT_ATOMS: atom_id res chain seq x y z
N MET A 1 1.43 9.15 -48.79
CA MET A 1 1.36 9.02 -47.32
C MET A 1 1.94 7.67 -46.99
N SER A 2 2.96 7.63 -46.14
CA SER A 2 3.84 6.46 -46.00
C SER A 2 3.18 5.41 -45.12
N VAL A 3 3.40 4.12 -45.42
CA VAL A 3 2.98 2.95 -44.61
C VAL A 3 3.42 3.08 -43.13
N ALA A 4 4.47 3.87 -42.87
CA ALA A 4 4.92 4.24 -41.53
C ALA A 4 3.94 5.17 -40.77
N GLU A 5 3.18 6.02 -41.46
CA GLU A 5 2.16 6.88 -40.85
C GLU A 5 0.90 6.10 -40.49
N GLU A 6 0.53 5.08 -41.28
CA GLU A 6 -0.61 4.20 -40.98
C GLU A 6 -0.32 3.30 -39.78
N THR A 7 0.86 2.67 -39.73
CA THR A 7 1.28 1.81 -38.61
C THR A 7 1.43 2.56 -37.29
N LEU A 8 1.89 3.81 -37.30
CA LEU A 8 1.91 4.67 -36.12
C LEU A 8 0.50 5.06 -35.65
N LYS A 9 -0.44 5.26 -36.59
CA LYS A 9 -1.84 5.54 -36.29
C LYS A 9 -2.55 4.32 -35.70
N GLU A 10 -2.21 3.13 -36.17
CA GLU A 10 -2.82 1.87 -35.76
C GLU A 10 -2.35 1.45 -34.36
N GLN A 11 -1.05 1.55 -34.07
CA GLN A 11 -0.50 1.30 -32.73
C GLN A 11 -0.92 2.34 -31.69
N ALA A 12 -1.17 3.59 -32.10
CA ALA A 12 -1.71 4.62 -31.22
C ALA A 12 -3.21 4.44 -30.93
N ARG A 13 -3.94 3.68 -31.76
CA ARG A 13 -5.38 3.44 -31.62
C ARG A 13 -5.72 2.26 -30.72
N GLU A 14 -4.81 1.30 -30.54
CA GLU A 14 -5.01 0.11 -29.70
C GLU A 14 -4.90 0.35 -28.18
N VAL A 15 -4.42 1.52 -27.74
CA VAL A 15 -4.41 1.89 -26.31
C VAL A 15 -5.49 2.93 -26.00
N SER A 16 -6.68 2.73 -26.57
CA SER A 16 -7.87 3.49 -26.20
C SER A 16 -8.55 2.78 -25.04
N ILE A 17 -8.18 3.14 -23.81
CA ILE A 17 -8.94 2.80 -22.61
C ILE A 17 -10.39 3.27 -22.84
N GLN A 18 -11.34 2.34 -22.68
CA GLN A 18 -12.76 2.55 -22.97
C GLN A 18 -13.29 3.85 -22.34
N GLN A 19 -13.91 4.68 -23.18
CA GLN A 19 -14.53 5.94 -22.78
C GLN A 19 -15.83 5.67 -22.00
N THR A 20 -15.75 5.48 -20.69
CA THR A 20 -16.89 5.74 -19.80
C THR A 20 -17.11 7.23 -19.60
N ALA A 21 -18.33 7.62 -19.20
CA ALA A 21 -18.78 9.01 -19.11
C ALA A 21 -17.79 9.93 -18.35
N PRO A 22 -17.64 11.21 -18.75
CA PRO A 22 -16.56 12.10 -18.30
C PRO A 22 -16.49 12.32 -16.78
N ILE A 23 -17.61 12.13 -16.08
CA ILE A 23 -17.70 12.27 -14.62
C ILE A 23 -17.09 11.04 -13.93
N VAL A 24 -17.36 9.83 -14.43
CA VAL A 24 -16.84 8.58 -13.85
C VAL A 24 -15.32 8.56 -13.93
N ASN A 25 -14.75 8.95 -15.08
CA ASN A 25 -13.30 9.02 -15.24
C ASN A 25 -12.67 10.01 -14.26
N ARG A 26 -13.27 11.19 -14.08
CA ARG A 26 -12.74 12.18 -13.11
C ARG A 26 -12.79 11.67 -11.67
N VAL A 27 -13.84 10.93 -11.29
CA VAL A 27 -13.94 10.32 -9.95
C VAL A 27 -12.90 9.22 -9.78
N LEU A 28 -12.73 8.36 -10.78
CA LEU A 28 -11.71 7.30 -10.76
C LEU A 28 -10.29 7.87 -10.69
N ASP A 29 -10.00 8.93 -11.45
CA ASP A 29 -8.72 9.63 -11.43
C ASP A 29 -8.43 10.27 -10.06
N PHE A 30 -9.47 10.79 -9.41
CA PHE A 30 -9.35 11.32 -8.04
C PHE A 30 -9.10 10.18 -7.04
N LEU A 31 -9.89 9.11 -7.12
CA LEU A 31 -9.77 7.95 -6.25
C LEU A 31 -8.48 7.15 -6.48
N SER A 32 -7.84 7.22 -7.64
CA SER A 32 -6.53 6.60 -7.93
C SER A 32 -5.34 7.54 -7.63
N SER A 33 -5.61 8.77 -7.17
CA SER A 33 -4.56 9.75 -6.88
C SER A 33 -3.68 9.33 -5.71
N VAL A 34 -2.36 9.32 -5.94
CA VAL A 34 -1.37 9.03 -4.89
C VAL A 34 -1.41 10.09 -3.79
N ARG A 35 -1.62 11.37 -4.14
CA ARG A 35 -1.69 12.45 -3.14
C ARG A 35 -2.88 12.25 -2.20
N PHE A 36 -4.02 11.84 -2.75
CA PHE A 36 -5.22 11.55 -1.98
C PHE A 36 -4.99 10.36 -1.03
N GLY A 37 -4.37 9.27 -1.54
CA GLY A 37 -3.99 8.11 -0.73
C GLY A 37 -3.05 8.46 0.43
N VAL A 38 -2.02 9.28 0.18
CA VAL A 38 -1.08 9.73 1.23
C VAL A 38 -1.81 10.54 2.30
N VAL A 39 -2.73 11.43 1.92
CA VAL A 39 -3.52 12.20 2.89
C VAL A 39 -4.40 11.27 3.75
N LEU A 40 -5.10 10.31 3.14
CA LEU A 40 -5.90 9.31 3.86
C LEU A 40 -5.04 8.51 4.85
N LEU A 41 -3.87 8.06 4.42
CA LEU A 41 -2.94 7.33 5.27
C LEU A 41 -2.51 8.20 6.47
N CYS A 42 -2.15 9.46 6.25
CA CYS A 42 -1.79 10.38 7.34
C CYS A 42 -2.95 10.59 8.33
N VAL A 43 -4.18 10.75 7.84
CA VAL A 43 -5.36 10.89 8.70
C VAL A 43 -5.59 9.64 9.54
N LEU A 44 -5.51 8.44 8.94
CA LEU A 44 -5.63 7.18 9.67
C LEU A 44 -4.53 7.02 10.72
N VAL A 45 -3.28 7.37 10.40
CA VAL A 45 -2.18 7.33 11.37
C VAL A 45 -2.47 8.27 12.54
N LEU A 46 -2.96 9.48 12.31
CA LEU A 46 -3.33 10.41 13.38
C LEU A 46 -4.46 9.88 14.25
N LEU A 47 -5.51 9.29 13.66
CA LEU A 47 -6.59 8.65 14.41
C LEU A 47 -6.07 7.46 15.24
N SER A 48 -5.20 6.63 14.66
CA SER A 48 -4.56 5.53 15.38
C SER A 48 -3.69 6.01 16.54
N LEU A 49 -2.98 7.14 16.40
CA LEU A 49 -2.24 7.77 17.50
C LEU A 49 -3.18 8.22 18.63
N ILE A 50 -4.33 8.81 18.28
CA ILE A 50 -5.36 9.18 19.26
C ILE A 50 -5.89 7.93 19.99
N GLY A 51 -6.16 6.85 19.27
CA GLY A 51 -6.58 5.56 19.84
C GLY A 51 -5.54 4.90 20.75
N MET A 52 -4.26 5.18 20.55
CA MET A 52 -3.19 4.72 21.47
C MET A 52 -3.07 5.59 22.72
N LEU A 53 -3.45 6.87 22.66
CA LEU A 53 -3.42 7.79 23.80
C LEU A 53 -4.65 7.64 24.70
N ILE A 54 -5.81 7.34 24.13
CA ILE A 54 -7.07 7.11 24.85
C ILE A 54 -7.22 5.60 25.07
N ILE A 55 -7.29 5.16 26.32
CA ILE A 55 -7.41 3.73 26.64
C ILE A 55 -8.70 3.18 26.03
N GLN A 56 -8.56 2.13 25.21
CA GLN A 56 -9.67 1.47 24.54
C GLN A 56 -10.45 0.58 25.52
N GLN A 57 -11.73 0.40 25.25
CA GLN A 57 -12.67 -0.28 26.13
C GLN A 57 -12.36 -1.77 26.37
N ASN A 58 -11.64 -2.41 25.44
CA ASN A 58 -11.23 -3.80 25.52
C ASN A 58 -9.86 -4.03 26.19
N VAL A 59 -9.28 -2.99 26.78
CA VAL A 59 -7.98 -3.07 27.48
C VAL A 59 -8.19 -3.09 28.99
N ASN A 60 -7.44 -3.95 29.68
CA ASN A 60 -7.41 -4.02 31.14
C ASN A 60 -7.14 -2.65 31.77
N GLY A 61 -7.95 -2.26 32.75
CA GLY A 61 -7.85 -0.96 33.43
C GLY A 61 -8.74 0.13 32.84
N PHE A 62 -9.49 -0.15 31.77
CA PHE A 62 -10.47 0.79 31.21
C PHE A 62 -11.46 1.33 32.26
N ASP A 63 -12.01 0.47 33.13
CA ASP A 63 -12.99 0.90 34.14
C ASP A 63 -12.41 1.97 35.09
N ALA A 64 -11.16 1.81 35.53
CA ALA A 64 -10.47 2.77 36.39
C ALA A 64 -10.11 4.05 35.64
N TYR A 65 -9.67 3.93 34.38
CA TYR A 65 -9.42 5.08 33.52
C TYR A 65 -10.71 5.89 33.28
N PHE A 66 -11.78 5.23 32.85
CA PHE A 66 -13.08 5.83 32.61
C PHE A 66 -13.61 6.51 33.89
N ALA A 67 -13.47 5.88 35.05
CA ALA A 67 -13.85 6.48 36.34
C ALA A 67 -13.07 7.78 36.63
N SER A 68 -11.81 7.89 36.20
CA SER A 68 -10.96 9.07 36.43
C SER A 68 -11.23 10.23 35.48
N LEU A 69 -11.97 10.02 34.38
CA LEU A 69 -12.33 11.07 33.42
C LEU A 69 -13.39 12.03 33.98
N THR A 70 -13.25 13.31 33.61
CA THR A 70 -14.26 14.34 33.86
C THR A 70 -15.55 14.06 33.06
N PRO A 71 -16.71 14.60 33.48
CA PRO A 71 -17.96 14.45 32.73
C PRO A 71 -17.88 14.96 31.28
N ALA A 72 -17.11 16.03 31.05
CA ALA A 72 -16.91 16.59 29.71
C ALA A 72 -16.13 15.61 28.82
N GLU A 73 -15.04 15.03 29.31
CA GLU A 73 -14.24 14.04 28.57
C GLU A 73 -15.06 12.80 28.23
N LYS A 74 -15.83 12.25 29.18
CA LYS A 74 -16.72 11.11 28.94
C LYS A 74 -17.69 11.39 27.79
N THR A 75 -18.28 12.58 27.78
CA THR A 75 -19.23 13.00 26.75
C THR A 75 -18.54 13.13 25.39
N VAL A 76 -17.39 13.82 25.32
CA VAL A 76 -16.68 14.04 24.05
C VAL A 76 -16.11 12.73 23.50
N TYR A 77 -15.44 11.93 24.33
CA TYR A 77 -14.82 10.68 23.90
C TYR A 77 -15.86 9.63 23.55
N GLY A 78 -16.95 9.54 24.31
CA GLY A 78 -18.07 8.66 23.99
C GLY A 78 -18.76 9.04 22.68
N THR A 79 -19.13 10.31 22.50
CA THR A 79 -19.85 10.77 21.29
C THR A 79 -19.02 10.65 20.02
N LEU A 80 -17.71 10.88 20.11
CA LEU A 80 -16.79 10.66 19.00
C LEU A 80 -16.38 9.19 18.82
N GLY A 81 -16.75 8.29 19.74
CA GLY A 81 -16.37 6.87 19.66
C GLY A 81 -14.88 6.60 19.92
N LEU A 82 -14.20 7.45 20.69
CA LEU A 82 -12.74 7.35 20.91
C LEU A 82 -12.34 6.18 21.84
N PHE A 83 -13.27 5.70 22.67
CA PHE A 83 -13.07 4.49 23.49
C PHE A 83 -13.08 3.20 22.65
N ASP A 84 -13.55 3.27 21.41
CA ASP A 84 -13.59 2.16 20.46
C ASP A 84 -13.34 2.65 19.03
N ILE A 85 -12.26 3.41 18.85
CA ILE A 85 -12.03 4.15 17.61
C ILE A 85 -11.85 3.25 16.41
N TYR A 86 -11.30 2.05 16.61
CA TYR A 86 -11.00 1.09 15.54
C TYR A 86 -12.27 0.43 14.97
N HIS A 87 -13.36 0.37 15.75
CA HIS A 87 -14.67 -0.08 15.28
C HIS A 87 -15.57 1.08 14.79
N SER A 88 -15.16 2.34 15.02
CA SER A 88 -15.93 3.51 14.61
C SER A 88 -16.19 3.56 13.10
N TRP A 89 -17.39 4.01 12.70
CA TRP A 89 -17.80 4.03 11.30
C TRP A 89 -16.88 4.87 10.42
N TYR A 90 -16.36 5.99 10.94
CA TYR A 90 -15.50 6.89 10.18
C TYR A 90 -14.09 6.31 9.99
N PHE A 91 -13.55 5.60 10.98
CA PHE A 91 -12.27 4.92 10.85
C PHE A 91 -12.37 3.81 9.80
N ASN A 92 -13.41 3.00 9.88
CA ASN A 92 -13.69 1.93 8.92
C ASN A 92 -13.96 2.47 7.51
N PHE A 93 -14.69 3.58 7.38
CA PHE A 93 -14.90 4.24 6.10
C PHE A 93 -13.59 4.75 5.50
N LEU A 94 -12.74 5.41 6.28
CA LEU A 94 -11.42 5.86 5.82
C LEU A 94 -10.53 4.68 5.40
N LEU A 95 -10.55 3.59 6.17
CA LEU A 95 -9.81 2.37 5.86
C LEU A 95 -10.28 1.73 4.54
N LEU A 96 -11.60 1.67 4.33
CA LEU A 96 -12.21 1.17 3.09
C LEU A 96 -11.83 2.05 1.89
N VAL A 97 -11.95 3.36 2.01
CA VAL A 97 -11.61 4.31 0.93
C VAL A 97 -10.12 4.26 0.62
N LEU A 98 -9.25 4.16 1.64
CA LEU A 98 -7.81 3.98 1.44
C LEU A 98 -7.52 2.65 0.74
N SER A 99 -8.18 1.56 1.14
CA SER A 99 -8.03 0.25 0.49
C SER A 99 -8.40 0.33 -1.00
N LEU A 100 -9.53 0.96 -1.32
CA LEU A 100 -9.96 1.19 -2.69
C LEU A 100 -8.95 2.05 -3.46
N ASN A 101 -8.43 3.13 -2.85
CA ASN A 101 -7.41 3.98 -3.45
C ASN A 101 -6.14 3.20 -3.80
N ILE A 102 -5.64 2.36 -2.88
CA ILE A 102 -4.45 1.53 -3.11
C ILE A 102 -4.67 0.57 -4.28
N VAL A 103 -5.84 -0.08 -4.34
CA VAL A 103 -6.19 -0.99 -5.44
C VAL A 103 -6.24 -0.25 -6.76
N LEU A 104 -6.97 0.86 -6.85
CA LEU A 104 -7.13 1.64 -8.07
C LEU A 104 -5.80 2.24 -8.55
N ALA A 105 -5.02 2.83 -7.63
CA ALA A 105 -3.71 3.39 -7.93
C ALA A 105 -2.71 2.31 -8.40
N SER A 106 -2.83 1.09 -7.87
CA SER A 106 -2.02 -0.05 -8.32
C SER A 106 -2.38 -0.46 -9.75
N ILE A 107 -3.67 -0.61 -10.05
CA ILE A 107 -4.15 -1.00 -11.39
C ILE A 107 -3.74 0.03 -12.44
N ASP A 108 -3.93 1.32 -12.15
CA ASP A 108 -3.60 2.42 -13.08
C ASP A 108 -2.09 2.47 -13.40
N ARG A 109 -1.24 2.24 -12.39
CA ARG A 109 0.22 2.39 -12.54
C ARG A 109 0.94 1.12 -12.97
N PHE A 110 0.34 -0.05 -12.80
CA PHE A 110 0.97 -1.34 -13.09
C PHE A 110 1.42 -1.50 -14.54
N PRO A 111 0.63 -1.15 -15.58
CA PRO A 111 1.04 -1.32 -16.97
C PRO A 111 2.32 -0.54 -17.30
N SER A 112 2.41 0.70 -16.81
CA SER A 112 3.60 1.54 -17.00
C SER A 112 4.81 0.94 -16.28
N ALA A 113 4.66 0.57 -15.00
CA ALA A 113 5.73 -0.04 -14.23
C ALA A 113 6.24 -1.35 -14.86
N TRP A 114 5.33 -2.19 -15.37
CA TRP A 114 5.65 -3.44 -16.05
C TRP A 114 6.34 -3.21 -17.40
N SER A 115 5.93 -2.18 -18.15
CA SER A 115 6.57 -1.83 -19.42
C SER A 115 8.05 -1.49 -19.23
N PHE A 116 8.44 -0.83 -18.13
CA PHE A 116 9.85 -0.54 -17.85
C PHE A 116 10.69 -1.80 -17.63
N ILE A 117 10.09 -2.87 -17.12
CA ILE A 117 10.77 -4.14 -16.82
C ILE A 117 10.81 -5.04 -18.06
N SER A 118 9.69 -5.13 -18.78
CA SER A 118 9.52 -6.01 -19.94
C SER A 118 10.11 -5.45 -21.24
N LYS A 119 10.09 -4.12 -21.41
CA LYS A 119 10.53 -3.43 -22.64
C LYS A 119 11.42 -2.23 -22.28
N PRO A 120 12.63 -2.45 -21.75
CA PRO A 120 13.54 -1.35 -21.43
C PRO A 120 13.91 -0.57 -22.69
N LYS A 121 13.99 0.75 -22.58
CA LYS A 121 14.38 1.61 -23.68
C LYS A 121 15.90 1.58 -23.83
N LEU A 122 16.38 0.90 -24.87
CA LEU A 122 17.81 0.68 -25.13
C LEU A 122 18.48 1.83 -25.88
N ASP A 123 17.73 2.81 -26.36
CA ASP A 123 18.22 3.95 -27.13
C ASP A 123 17.97 5.29 -26.44
N ALA A 124 18.96 6.18 -26.53
CA ALA A 124 18.88 7.54 -26.00
C ALA A 124 19.49 8.54 -26.98
N SER A 125 18.98 9.78 -26.99
CA SER A 125 19.59 10.82 -27.82
C SER A 125 20.86 11.34 -27.15
N ARG A 126 21.86 11.75 -27.94
CA ARG A 126 23.10 12.35 -27.41
C ARG A 126 22.81 13.55 -26.50
N LYS A 127 21.86 14.40 -26.91
CA LYS A 127 21.40 15.55 -26.11
C LYS A 127 20.82 15.12 -24.76
N TRP A 128 20.04 14.05 -24.72
CA TRP A 128 19.48 13.53 -23.48
C TRP A 128 20.56 12.94 -22.57
N LEU A 129 21.51 12.16 -23.12
CA LEU A 129 22.62 11.57 -22.36
C LEU A 129 23.51 12.64 -21.72
N LEU A 130 23.91 13.65 -22.49
CA LEU A 130 24.73 14.76 -21.99
C LEU A 130 23.97 15.71 -21.06
N GLY A 131 22.64 15.68 -21.09
CA GLY A 131 21.79 16.41 -20.15
C GLY A 131 21.63 15.75 -18.79
N GLN A 132 22.11 14.51 -18.61
CA GLN A 132 22.04 13.83 -17.31
C GLN A 132 23.11 14.38 -16.35
N LYS A 133 22.76 14.46 -15.06
CA LYS A 133 23.65 14.96 -14.00
C LYS A 133 25.00 14.24 -13.97
N GLN A 134 25.02 12.97 -14.35
CA GLN A 134 26.23 12.14 -14.47
C GLN A 134 26.38 11.76 -15.94
N SER A 135 27.27 12.45 -16.63
CA SER A 135 27.58 12.18 -18.03
C SER A 135 29.06 12.48 -18.31
N ALA A 136 29.64 11.73 -19.23
CA ALA A 136 31.01 11.90 -19.68
C ALA A 136 31.10 11.57 -21.18
N SER A 137 32.03 12.23 -21.87
CA SER A 137 32.39 11.91 -23.26
C SER A 137 33.84 11.49 -23.30
N VAL A 138 34.10 10.32 -23.89
CA VAL A 138 35.45 9.79 -24.08
C VAL A 138 35.65 9.57 -25.57
N GLU A 139 36.75 10.10 -26.10
CA GLU A 139 37.19 9.81 -27.47
C GLU A 139 38.13 8.59 -27.43
N MET A 140 37.82 7.57 -28.22
CA MET A 140 38.69 6.41 -28.40
C MET A 140 39.16 6.37 -29.86
N ARG A 141 40.47 6.32 -30.08
CA ARG A 141 41.09 6.40 -31.40
C ARG A 141 41.58 5.02 -31.84
N GLY A 142 41.24 4.62 -33.07
CA GLY A 142 41.79 3.41 -33.70
C GLY A 142 41.10 2.09 -33.35
N GLU A 143 40.02 2.11 -32.56
CA GLU A 143 39.23 0.92 -32.21
C GLU A 143 38.00 0.80 -33.15
N ASN A 144 37.62 -0.42 -33.54
CA ASN A 144 36.36 -0.68 -34.25
C ASN A 144 35.16 -0.50 -33.28
N GLU A 145 33.99 -0.06 -33.77
CA GLU A 145 32.78 0.15 -32.96
C GLU A 145 32.39 -1.10 -32.15
N GLU A 146 32.61 -2.28 -32.72
CA GLU A 146 32.32 -3.58 -32.10
C GLU A 146 33.27 -3.90 -30.94
N GLU A 147 34.56 -3.56 -31.08
CA GLU A 147 35.57 -3.75 -30.03
C GLU A 147 35.31 -2.82 -28.85
N ILE A 148 34.97 -1.55 -29.14
CA ILE A 148 34.52 -0.57 -28.15
C ILE A 148 33.32 -1.12 -27.38
N ALA A 149 32.33 -1.67 -28.08
CA ALA A 149 31.13 -2.18 -27.45
C ALA A 149 31.39 -3.41 -26.58
N ALA A 150 32.26 -4.31 -27.01
CA ALA A 150 32.68 -5.45 -26.21
C ALA A 150 33.39 -5.00 -24.92
N ARG A 151 34.33 -4.06 -25.02
CA ARG A 151 35.08 -3.53 -23.88
C ARG A 151 34.18 -2.84 -22.86
N VAL A 152 33.28 -1.95 -23.31
CA VAL A 152 32.34 -1.26 -22.41
C VAL A 152 31.35 -2.25 -21.78
N SER A 153 30.88 -3.25 -22.54
CA SER A 153 30.00 -4.29 -22.01
C SER A 153 30.67 -5.13 -20.93
N GLU A 154 31.97 -5.39 -21.06
CA GLU A 154 32.74 -6.12 -20.05
C GLU A 154 32.91 -5.30 -18.76
N VAL A 155 33.19 -4.00 -18.88
CA VAL A 155 33.21 -3.08 -17.72
C VAL A 155 31.86 -3.09 -17.00
N PHE A 156 30.75 -3.06 -17.74
CA PHE A 156 29.41 -3.13 -17.13
C PHE A 156 29.19 -4.44 -16.36
N LYS A 157 29.60 -5.59 -16.92
CA LYS A 157 29.51 -6.88 -16.23
C LYS A 157 30.36 -6.93 -14.97
N GLN A 158 31.58 -6.40 -15.00
CA GLN A 158 32.47 -6.32 -13.83
C GLN A 158 31.87 -5.47 -12.70
N GLN A 159 31.03 -4.47 -13.06
CA GLN A 159 30.28 -3.65 -12.11
C GLN A 159 28.90 -4.25 -11.74
N GLY A 160 28.60 -5.49 -12.15
CA GLY A 160 27.33 -6.16 -11.85
C GLY A 160 26.12 -5.66 -12.65
N LEU A 161 26.34 -4.91 -13.72
CA LEU A 161 25.28 -4.42 -14.61
C LEU A 161 25.01 -5.42 -15.75
N LYS A 162 23.73 -5.58 -16.11
CA LYS A 162 23.36 -6.40 -17.27
C LYS A 162 23.50 -5.58 -18.55
N ALA A 163 24.64 -5.73 -19.22
CA ALA A 163 24.92 -5.06 -20.49
C ALA A 163 24.05 -5.60 -21.65
N THR A 164 23.47 -4.70 -22.42
CA THR A 164 22.72 -4.99 -23.65
C THR A 164 23.20 -4.04 -24.75
N VAL A 165 23.62 -4.59 -25.87
CA VAL A 165 24.07 -3.83 -27.05
C VAL A 165 22.93 -3.78 -28.07
N SER A 166 22.65 -2.60 -28.62
CA SER A 166 21.59 -2.39 -29.62
C SER A 166 22.06 -1.43 -30.71
N GLY A 167 21.86 -1.81 -31.97
CA GLY A 167 22.10 -0.93 -33.12
C GLY A 167 20.80 -0.25 -33.58
N LYS A 168 20.79 1.07 -33.73
CA LYS A 168 19.63 1.80 -34.27
C LYS A 168 20.07 3.07 -35.01
N LYS A 169 19.57 3.27 -36.24
CA LYS A 169 19.88 4.44 -37.10
C LYS A 169 21.38 4.68 -37.30
N GLY A 170 22.15 3.61 -37.55
CA GLY A 170 23.60 3.70 -37.76
C GLY A 170 24.39 4.14 -36.53
N ARG A 171 23.85 3.90 -35.32
CA ARG A 171 24.52 4.15 -34.05
C ARG A 171 24.41 2.93 -33.16
N LEU A 172 25.48 2.65 -32.43
CA LEU A 172 25.53 1.60 -31.44
C LEU A 172 25.22 2.16 -30.05
N TYR A 173 24.35 1.49 -29.33
CA TYR A 173 23.94 1.82 -27.97
C TYR A 173 24.30 0.68 -27.04
N ILE A 174 24.82 1.03 -25.85
CA ILE A 174 25.16 0.08 -24.81
C ILE A 174 24.40 0.51 -23.57
N PHE A 175 23.50 -0.35 -23.12
CA PHE A 175 22.65 -0.12 -21.96
C PHE A 175 23.01 -1.10 -20.86
N GLY A 176 23.24 -0.60 -19.64
CA GLY A 176 23.51 -1.41 -18.47
C GLY A 176 22.64 -0.94 -17.31
N GLU A 177 21.91 -1.86 -16.70
CA GLU A 177 21.10 -1.59 -15.52
C GLU A 177 21.26 -2.68 -14.45
N SER A 178 20.95 -2.31 -13.22
CA SER A 178 20.73 -3.22 -12.09
C SER A 178 19.42 -2.86 -11.38
N GLY A 179 18.84 -3.81 -10.64
CA GLY A 179 17.67 -3.54 -9.80
C GLY A 179 16.36 -3.25 -10.55
N ARG A 180 16.15 -3.79 -11.76
CA ARG A 180 14.90 -3.61 -12.53
C ARG A 180 13.63 -3.91 -11.72
N TRP A 181 13.72 -4.88 -10.82
CA TRP A 181 12.63 -5.33 -9.96
C TRP A 181 12.29 -4.37 -8.82
N ASN A 182 13.18 -3.43 -8.47
CA ASN A 182 12.91 -2.46 -7.39
C ASN A 182 11.69 -1.58 -7.69
N ARG A 183 11.33 -1.43 -8.96
CA ARG A 183 10.11 -0.72 -9.40
C ARG A 183 8.83 -1.43 -8.96
N LEU A 184 8.89 -2.72 -8.65
CA LEU A 184 7.75 -3.49 -8.12
C LEU A 184 7.62 -3.39 -6.60
N GLY A 185 8.57 -2.75 -5.90
CA GLY A 185 8.57 -2.66 -4.43
C GLY A 185 7.30 -2.03 -3.86
N ALA A 186 6.75 -1.02 -4.52
CA ALA A 186 5.50 -0.39 -4.11
C ALA A 186 4.32 -1.38 -4.06
N TYR A 187 4.24 -2.32 -4.99
CA TYR A 187 3.15 -3.30 -5.05
C TYR A 187 3.25 -4.34 -3.93
N ILE A 188 4.46 -4.70 -3.52
CA ILE A 188 4.66 -5.57 -2.34
C ILE A 188 4.11 -4.88 -1.09
N VAL A 189 4.42 -3.59 -0.91
CA VAL A 189 3.88 -2.79 0.20
C VAL A 189 2.36 -2.68 0.12
N HIS A 190 1.81 -2.47 -1.08
CA HIS A 190 0.36 -2.39 -1.27
C HIS A 190 -0.34 -3.71 -0.90
N VAL A 191 0.18 -4.85 -1.36
CA VAL A 191 -0.35 -6.17 -1.00
C VAL A 191 -0.29 -6.40 0.50
N PHE A 192 0.83 -6.04 1.15
CA PHE A 192 0.97 -6.15 2.59
C PHE A 192 -0.06 -5.28 3.35
N LEU A 193 -0.21 -4.01 2.98
CA LEU A 193 -1.19 -3.12 3.57
C LEU A 193 -2.63 -3.62 3.38
N LEU A 194 -2.98 -4.05 2.16
CA LEU A 194 -4.30 -4.61 1.88
C LEU A 194 -4.56 -5.89 2.68
N THR A 195 -3.53 -6.72 2.89
CA THR A 195 -3.62 -7.91 3.73
C THR A 195 -3.90 -7.53 5.19
N LEU A 196 -3.22 -6.51 5.73
CA LEU A 196 -3.48 -6.01 7.08
C LEU A 196 -4.90 -5.46 7.22
N PHE A 197 -5.36 -4.66 6.26
CA PHE A 197 -6.70 -4.07 6.28
C PHE A 197 -7.79 -5.12 6.16
N LEU A 198 -7.58 -6.15 5.32
CA LEU A 198 -8.46 -7.30 5.23
C LEU A 198 -8.49 -8.09 6.55
N GLY A 199 -7.32 -8.31 7.17
CA GLY A 199 -7.22 -8.97 8.47
C GLY A 199 -7.98 -8.22 9.56
N HIS A 200 -7.85 -6.89 9.61
CA HIS A 200 -8.66 -6.03 10.49
C HIS A 200 -10.15 -6.20 10.21
N PHE A 201 -10.58 -6.11 8.94
CA PHE A 201 -11.99 -6.25 8.58
C PHE A 201 -12.57 -7.63 8.96
N VAL A 202 -11.80 -8.71 8.79
CA VAL A 202 -12.21 -10.05 9.22
C VAL A 202 -12.29 -10.10 10.75
N ALA A 203 -11.30 -9.56 11.46
CA ALA A 203 -11.28 -9.52 12.92
C ALA A 203 -12.48 -8.76 13.50
N LEU A 204 -12.89 -7.64 12.88
CA LEU A 204 -14.10 -6.91 13.27
C LEU A 204 -15.36 -7.80 13.18
N GLN A 205 -15.42 -8.69 12.19
CA GLN A 205 -16.63 -9.43 11.83
C GLN A 205 -16.74 -10.77 12.57
N THR A 206 -15.60 -11.36 12.92
CA THR A 206 -15.53 -12.68 13.57
C THR A 206 -15.01 -12.63 14.99
N GLY A 207 -14.40 -11.52 15.39
CA GLY A 207 -13.83 -11.33 16.71
C GLY A 207 -14.91 -11.05 17.75
N PHE A 208 -14.62 -11.44 18.98
CA PHE A 208 -15.39 -11.07 20.16
C PHE A 208 -14.42 -10.93 21.34
N ASP A 209 -14.69 -9.95 22.20
CA ASP A 209 -13.95 -9.74 23.44
C ASP A 209 -14.78 -10.29 24.61
N ALA A 210 -14.15 -11.13 25.44
CA ALA A 210 -14.81 -11.75 26.58
C ALA A 210 -13.88 -11.85 27.79
N ASP A 211 -14.44 -11.58 28.97
CA ASP A 211 -13.78 -11.76 30.24
C ASP A 211 -14.18 -13.11 30.86
N VAL A 212 -13.22 -13.75 31.52
CA VAL A 212 -13.50 -14.84 32.46
C VAL A 212 -12.73 -14.62 33.74
N ARG A 213 -13.43 -14.56 34.88
CA ARG A 213 -12.83 -14.44 36.21
C ARG A 213 -12.86 -15.79 36.88
N MET A 214 -11.70 -16.33 37.19
CA MET A 214 -11.53 -17.65 37.81
C MET A 214 -10.58 -17.57 39.00
N MET A 215 -10.78 -18.46 39.96
CA MET A 215 -9.78 -18.80 40.99
C MET A 215 -9.06 -20.10 40.61
N PRO A 216 -7.82 -20.33 41.10
CA PRO A 216 -7.11 -21.59 40.87
C PRO A 216 -7.95 -22.80 41.32
N GLY A 217 -8.03 -23.82 40.46
CA GLY A 217 -8.86 -25.00 40.66
C GLY A 217 -10.33 -24.86 40.21
N GLN A 218 -10.77 -23.70 39.72
CA GLN A 218 -12.10 -23.53 39.16
C GLN A 218 -12.20 -23.98 37.69
N THR A 219 -13.36 -24.52 37.35
CA THR A 219 -13.74 -24.95 36.02
C THR A 219 -15.04 -24.24 35.63
N THR A 220 -15.08 -23.59 34.47
CA THR A 220 -16.30 -22.96 33.94
C THR A 220 -16.47 -23.24 32.45
N ASN A 221 -17.70 -23.20 31.98
CA ASN A 221 -18.06 -23.12 30.57
C ASN A 221 -18.77 -21.80 30.26
N GLU A 222 -18.70 -20.79 31.15
CA GLU A 222 -19.33 -19.49 30.93
C GLU A 222 -18.29 -18.37 30.82
N ILE A 223 -18.49 -17.49 29.85
CA ILE A 223 -17.72 -16.26 29.67
C ILE A 223 -18.63 -15.04 29.79
N GLN A 224 -18.05 -13.89 30.14
CA GLN A 224 -18.76 -12.61 30.16
C GLN A 224 -18.39 -11.82 28.90
N LEU A 225 -19.32 -11.71 27.96
CA LEU A 225 -19.19 -10.73 26.88
C LEU A 225 -19.38 -9.33 27.46
N ILE A 226 -18.57 -8.38 27.00
CA ILE A 226 -18.67 -6.99 27.40
C ILE A 226 -19.24 -6.20 26.23
N GLU A 227 -20.42 -5.62 26.42
CA GLU A 227 -21.02 -4.69 25.47
C GLU A 227 -21.01 -3.30 26.07
N PHE A 228 -20.35 -2.36 25.40
CA PHE A 228 -20.29 -0.97 25.81
C PHE A 228 -21.30 -0.17 25.00
N ASN A 229 -22.45 0.11 25.61
CA ASN A 229 -23.34 1.18 25.15
C ASN A 229 -22.96 2.48 25.88
N LEU A 230 -23.05 3.63 25.18
CA LEU A 230 -22.65 4.95 25.67
C LEU A 230 -23.09 5.29 27.12
N ASP A 231 -24.19 4.68 27.57
CA ASP A 231 -24.76 4.91 28.90
C ASP A 231 -24.68 3.69 29.85
N LYS A 232 -24.30 2.49 29.36
CA LYS A 232 -24.25 1.26 30.16
C LYS A 232 -23.21 0.28 29.63
N GLN A 233 -22.35 -0.18 30.54
CA GLN A 233 -21.57 -1.41 30.35
C GLN A 233 -22.49 -2.58 30.71
N GLU A 234 -22.93 -3.33 29.71
CA GLU A 234 -23.76 -4.53 29.92
C GLU A 234 -22.87 -5.76 29.76
N ARG A 235 -22.85 -6.60 30.80
CA ARG A 235 -22.10 -7.86 30.82
C ARG A 235 -23.10 -9.00 30.69
N PHE A 236 -22.98 -9.80 29.65
CA PHE A 236 -23.86 -10.94 29.42
C PHE A 236 -23.08 -12.25 29.52
N ALA A 237 -23.60 -13.18 30.31
CA ALA A 237 -23.03 -14.52 30.43
C ALA A 237 -23.38 -15.35 29.18
N VAL A 238 -22.36 -15.92 28.54
CA VAL A 238 -22.51 -16.78 27.37
C VAL A 238 -21.85 -18.14 27.64
N GLY A 239 -22.60 -19.21 27.39
CA GLY A 239 -22.10 -20.58 27.49
C GLY A 239 -21.21 -20.94 26.30
N LEU A 240 -20.04 -21.51 26.59
CA LEU A 240 -19.09 -22.05 25.64
C LEU A 240 -19.40 -23.51 25.31
N PRO A 241 -19.05 -23.98 24.09
CA PRO A 241 -19.17 -25.39 23.72
C PRO A 241 -18.04 -26.26 24.30
N PHE A 242 -17.16 -25.69 25.11
CA PHE A 242 -16.04 -26.35 25.78
C PHE A 242 -15.87 -25.77 27.19
N THR A 243 -15.08 -26.46 28.01
CA THR A 243 -14.83 -26.07 29.40
C THR A 243 -13.41 -25.55 29.57
N ILE A 244 -13.25 -24.48 30.34
CA ILE A 244 -11.95 -23.89 30.69
C ILE A 244 -11.69 -24.19 32.17
N THR A 245 -10.49 -24.64 32.50
CA THR A 245 -10.04 -24.90 33.88
C THR A 245 -8.83 -24.04 34.19
N CYS A 246 -8.88 -23.29 35.29
CA CYS A 246 -7.74 -22.56 35.82
C CYS A 246 -6.91 -23.52 36.69
N THR A 247 -5.70 -23.89 36.25
CA THR A 247 -4.86 -24.87 36.96
C THR A 247 -4.04 -24.26 38.09
N ASP A 248 -3.67 -22.97 37.99
CA ASP A 248 -2.69 -22.32 38.87
C ASP A 248 -3.03 -20.84 39.15
#